data_AF-A0A1J3CTX3-F1
#
_entry.id   AF-A0A1J3CTX3-F1
#
_cell.length_a   1.000
_cell.length_b   1.000
_cell.length_c   1.000
_cell.angle_alpha   90.00
_cell.angle_beta   90.00
_cell.angle_gamma   90.00
#
_symmetry.space_group_name_H-M   'P 1'
#
loop_
_entity.id
_entity.type
_entity.pdbx_description
1 polymer ?
#
loop_
_entity_poly.entity_id
_entity_poly.type
_entity_poly.pdbx_seq_one_letter_code
_entity_poly.pdbx_strand_id
1 'polypeptide(L)'
;LNLNEVNFLNCTNSDMEYVVDNANFRVLQFTGSSRVAEHLAVKTRGKIRIEDAGFDWKILGPDVSNVDYVAWTSDQDAYAASGQKCSAQSIVFAHENWVKAG
;
A
#
# COMPACT_ATOMS: atom_id res chain seq x y z
N LEU A 1 -13.27 20.74 -17.39
CA LEU A 1 -12.89 21.13 -16.02
C LEU A 1 -12.57 22.61 -16.05
N ASN A 2 -13.23 23.40 -15.22
CA ASN A 2 -12.85 24.80 -15.05
C ASN A 2 -11.49 24.82 -14.31
N LEU A 3 -10.53 25.60 -14.78
CA LEU A 3 -9.17 25.64 -14.21
C LEU A 3 -9.17 26.05 -12.71
N ASN A 4 -10.25 26.64 -12.22
CA ASN A 4 -10.41 27.02 -10.81
C ASN A 4 -10.95 25.88 -9.91
N GLU A 5 -11.26 24.70 -10.46
CA GLU A 5 -11.83 23.58 -9.69
C GLU A 5 -10.77 22.61 -9.16
N VAL A 6 -9.58 22.60 -9.77
CA VAL A 6 -8.49 21.68 -9.41
C VAL A 6 -7.18 22.45 -9.37
N ASN A 7 -6.48 22.34 -8.25
CA ASN A 7 -5.11 22.84 -8.11
C ASN A 7 -4.14 21.67 -8.18
N PHE A 8 -3.03 21.85 -8.89
CA PHE A 8 -1.91 20.90 -8.93
C PHE A 8 -0.64 21.57 -8.41
N LEU A 9 -0.06 21.01 -7.36
CA LEU A 9 1.10 21.59 -6.66
C LEU A 9 2.21 20.54 -6.59
N ASN A 10 3.39 20.87 -7.14
CA ASN A 10 4.62 20.13 -6.87
C ASN A 10 5.33 20.81 -5.70
N CYS A 11 5.57 20.10 -4.61
CA CYS A 11 6.19 20.68 -3.43
C CYS A 11 6.89 19.63 -2.57
N THR A 12 7.70 20.09 -1.62
CA THR A 12 8.37 19.22 -0.66
C THR A 12 7.42 18.78 0.46
N ASN A 13 7.85 17.85 1.32
CA ASN A 13 7.04 17.42 2.47
C ASN A 13 6.72 18.60 3.40
N SER A 14 7.67 19.50 3.68
CA SER A 14 7.45 20.65 4.57
C SER A 14 6.46 21.65 4.00
N ASP A 15 6.47 21.85 2.68
CA ASP A 15 5.53 22.75 2.01
C ASP A 15 4.12 22.16 1.98
N MET A 16 3.99 20.86 1.70
CA MET A 16 2.69 20.18 1.75
C MET A 16 2.13 20.18 3.17
N GLU A 17 2.97 20.02 4.19
CA GLU A 17 2.54 20.10 5.58
C GLU A 17 2.01 21.50 5.94
N TYR A 18 2.68 22.57 5.49
CA TYR A 18 2.14 23.93 5.63
C TYR A 18 0.76 24.07 5.00
N VAL A 19 0.54 23.51 3.81
CA VAL A 19 -0.78 23.54 3.15
C VAL A 19 -1.81 22.76 3.95
N VAL A 20 -1.48 21.57 4.46
CA VAL A 20 -2.38 20.77 5.32
C VAL A 20 -2.80 21.54 6.56
N ASP A 21 -1.86 22.25 7.20
CA ASP A 21 -2.13 23.02 8.42
C ASP A 21 -3.01 24.26 8.17
N ASN A 22 -2.97 24.85 6.96
CA ASN A 22 -3.58 26.16 6.70
C ASN A 22 -4.81 26.14 5.77
N ALA A 23 -4.95 25.17 4.86
CA ALA A 23 -5.99 25.19 3.83
C ALA A 23 -7.38 24.74 4.30
N ASN A 24 -7.51 24.28 5.56
CA ASN A 24 -8.77 23.83 6.18
C ASN A 24 -9.59 22.86 5.30
N PHE A 25 -8.94 21.80 4.82
CA PHE A 25 -9.62 20.78 4.02
C PHE A 25 -10.74 20.08 4.80
N ARG A 26 -11.84 19.77 4.11
CA ARG A 26 -12.95 18.96 4.66
C ARG A 26 -12.54 17.50 4.84
N VAL A 27 -11.66 17.01 3.97
CA VAL A 27 -11.10 15.66 3.98
C VAL A 27 -9.74 15.69 3.28
N LEU A 28 -8.80 14.88 3.77
CA LEU A 28 -7.53 14.59 3.13
C LEU A 28 -7.52 13.12 2.68
N GLN A 29 -7.10 12.85 1.44
CA GLN A 29 -6.83 11.50 0.95
C GLN A 29 -5.31 11.34 0.89
N PHE A 30 -4.78 10.32 1.57
CA PHE A 30 -3.34 10.05 1.61
C PHE A 30 -3.02 8.62 1.20
N THR A 31 -1.99 8.46 0.37
CA THR A 31 -1.41 7.17 0.02
C THR A 31 0.10 7.23 0.23
N GLY A 32 0.66 6.35 1.06
CA GLY A 32 2.08 6.39 1.40
C GLY A 32 2.42 5.55 2.63
N SER A 33 3.52 5.88 3.32
CA SER A 33 3.94 5.11 4.50
C SER A 33 3.02 5.32 5.70
N SER A 34 2.80 4.27 6.52
CA SER A 34 2.01 4.34 7.76
C SER A 34 2.49 5.41 8.75
N ARG A 35 3.81 5.63 8.82
CA ARG A 35 4.39 6.68 9.69
C ARG A 35 3.87 8.09 9.34
N VAL A 36 3.79 8.40 8.04
CA VAL A 36 3.29 9.71 7.58
C VAL A 36 1.77 9.75 7.66
N ALA A 37 1.09 8.64 7.38
CA ALA A 37 -0.36 8.53 7.53
C ALA A 37 -0.82 8.85 8.96
N GLU A 38 -0.16 8.26 9.96
CA GLU A 38 -0.46 8.51 11.38
C GLU A 38 -0.19 9.97 11.78
N HIS A 39 0.94 10.53 11.34
CA HIS A 39 1.25 11.96 11.53
C HIS A 39 0.14 12.87 10.99
N LEU A 40 -0.32 12.61 9.75
CA LEU A 40 -1.38 13.37 9.12
C LEU A 40 -2.76 13.13 9.77
N ALA A 41 -3.02 11.94 10.30
CA ALA A 41 -4.25 11.64 11.04
C ALA A 41 -4.37 12.51 12.30
N VAL A 42 -3.27 12.67 13.04
CA VAL A 42 -3.21 13.57 14.20
C VAL A 42 -3.42 15.03 13.78
N LYS A 43 -2.67 15.51 12.78
CA LYS A 43 -2.77 16.89 12.27
C LYS A 43 -4.17 17.25 11.80
N THR A 44 -4.82 16.34 11.08
CA THR A 44 -6.17 16.55 10.53
C THR A 44 -7.30 16.24 11.52
N ARG A 45 -6.98 15.82 12.75
CA ARG A 45 -7.94 15.36 13.77
C ARG A 45 -8.87 14.28 13.23
N GLY A 46 -8.31 13.34 12.48
CA GLY A 46 -9.04 12.22 11.88
C GLY A 46 -9.82 12.54 10.60
N LYS A 47 -9.73 13.77 10.04
CA LYS A 47 -10.36 14.12 8.75
C LYS A 47 -9.54 13.61 7.55
N ILE A 48 -9.19 12.34 7.58
CA ILE A 48 -8.31 11.70 6.61
C ILE A 48 -8.86 10.34 6.18
N ARG A 49 -8.61 9.98 4.93
CA ARG A 49 -8.75 8.65 4.36
C ARG A 49 -7.36 8.16 3.98
N ILE A 50 -7.03 6.95 4.39
CA ILE A 50 -5.65 6.43 4.37
C ILE A 50 -5.61 5.14 3.56
N GLU A 51 -4.68 5.09 2.62
CA GLU A 51 -4.15 3.87 2.02
C GLU A 51 -2.66 3.82 2.37
N ASP A 52 -2.31 3.20 3.51
CA ASP A 52 -0.94 3.19 4.01
C ASP A 52 -0.15 1.92 3.61
N ALA A 53 0.90 1.57 4.37
CA ALA A 53 1.73 0.42 4.03
C ALA A 53 0.97 -0.91 4.22
N GLY A 54 1.42 -1.96 3.53
CA GLY A 54 0.90 -3.32 3.65
C GLY A 54 1.99 -4.31 4.09
N PHE A 55 1.57 -5.40 4.74
CA PHE A 55 2.38 -6.60 4.96
C PHE A 55 1.54 -7.80 4.54
N ASP A 56 1.46 -8.03 3.23
CA ASP A 56 0.51 -9.01 2.70
C ASP A 56 1.06 -10.43 2.77
N TRP A 57 0.20 -11.37 3.16
CA TRP A 57 0.53 -12.78 3.27
C TRP A 57 -0.19 -13.61 2.22
N LYS A 58 0.49 -14.64 1.72
CA LYS A 58 -0.11 -15.72 0.93
C LYS A 58 -0.17 -16.99 1.77
N ILE A 59 -1.29 -17.70 1.69
CA ILE A 59 -1.47 -19.00 2.35
C ILE A 59 -1.65 -20.06 1.26
N LEU A 60 -0.81 -21.08 1.26
CA LEU A 60 -0.96 -22.25 0.40
C LEU A 60 -1.59 -23.38 1.22
N GLY A 61 -2.86 -23.69 0.95
CA GLY A 61 -3.62 -24.74 1.66
C GLY A 61 -3.12 -26.17 1.39
N PRO A 62 -3.71 -27.20 1.99
CA PRO A 62 -3.20 -28.57 1.87
C PRO A 62 -3.34 -29.19 0.47
N ASP A 63 -4.25 -28.69 -0.35
CA ASP A 63 -4.58 -29.22 -1.67
C ASP A 63 -3.58 -28.74 -2.75
N VAL A 64 -2.49 -29.48 -2.92
CA VAL A 64 -1.45 -29.16 -3.90
C VAL A 64 -2.00 -29.34 -5.32
N SER A 65 -1.98 -28.27 -6.12
CA SER A 65 -2.36 -28.29 -7.53
C SER A 65 -1.72 -27.12 -8.28
N ASN A 66 -1.53 -27.26 -9.60
CA ASN A 66 -1.03 -26.19 -10.48
C ASN A 66 0.29 -25.54 -10.03
N VAL A 67 1.27 -26.36 -9.63
CA VAL A 67 2.52 -25.91 -8.97
C VAL A 67 3.22 -24.80 -9.74
N ASP A 68 3.44 -24.95 -11.05
CA ASP A 68 4.14 -23.95 -11.87
C ASP A 68 3.40 -22.60 -11.89
N TYR A 69 2.07 -22.64 -11.96
CA TYR A 69 1.25 -21.43 -11.96
C TYR A 69 1.29 -20.71 -10.61
N VAL A 70 1.24 -21.48 -9.52
CA VAL A 70 1.34 -20.93 -8.16
C VAL A 70 2.74 -20.36 -7.89
N ALA A 71 3.79 -21.03 -8.36
CA ALA A 71 5.16 -20.52 -8.29
C ALA A 71 5.31 -19.21 -9.08
N TRP A 72 4.86 -19.19 -10.34
CA TRP A 72 4.87 -17.99 -11.18
C TRP A 72 4.10 -16.83 -10.53
N THR A 73 2.91 -17.10 -9.99
CA THR A 73 2.10 -16.07 -9.31
C THR A 73 2.83 -15.57 -8.05
N SER A 74 3.49 -16.45 -7.30
CA SER A 74 4.23 -16.09 -6.09
C SER A 74 5.47 -15.24 -6.39
N ASP A 75 6.15 -15.49 -7.51
CA ASP A 75 7.24 -14.65 -8.01
C ASP A 75 6.72 -13.25 -8.39
N GLN A 76 5.63 -13.17 -9.14
CA GLN A 76 5.03 -11.91 -9.57
C GLN A 76 4.49 -11.07 -8.40
N ASP A 77 3.84 -11.72 -7.42
CA ASP A 77 3.30 -11.02 -6.25
C ASP A 77 4.41 -10.46 -5.35
N ALA A 78 5.56 -11.15 -5.26
CA ALA A 78 6.69 -10.72 -4.44
C ALA A 78 7.61 -9.72 -5.16
N TYR A 79 7.91 -9.94 -6.44
CA TYR A 79 9.05 -9.31 -7.11
C TYR A 79 8.70 -8.43 -8.30
N ALA A 80 7.48 -8.45 -8.83
CA ALA A 80 7.13 -7.52 -9.88
C ALA A 80 7.20 -6.06 -9.35
N ALA A 81 7.70 -5.15 -10.18
CA ALA A 81 8.12 -3.80 -9.76
C ALA A 81 9.14 -3.80 -8.59
N SER A 82 9.97 -4.85 -8.49
CA SER A 82 10.93 -5.07 -7.41
C SER A 82 10.29 -5.09 -6.02
N GLY A 83 9.04 -5.56 -5.93
CA GLY A 83 8.25 -5.57 -4.68
C GLY A 83 7.78 -4.20 -4.22
N GLN A 84 7.98 -3.13 -5.01
CA GLN A 84 7.55 -1.78 -4.67
C GLN A 84 6.07 -1.57 -5.00
N LYS A 85 5.22 -2.39 -4.38
CA LYS A 85 3.76 -2.30 -4.41
C LYS A 85 3.27 -2.36 -2.97
N CYS A 86 2.27 -1.57 -2.62
CA CYS A 86 1.61 -1.70 -1.32
C CYS A 86 0.98 -3.08 -1.12
N SER A 87 0.63 -3.74 -2.24
CA SER A 87 0.00 -5.06 -2.30
C SER A 87 0.98 -6.23 -2.48
N ALA A 88 2.29 -6.01 -2.27
CA ALA A 88 3.30 -7.02 -2.56
C ALA A 88 3.28 -8.14 -1.50
N GLN A 89 3.38 -9.39 -1.96
CA GLN A 89 3.49 -10.54 -1.07
C GLN A 89 4.77 -10.43 -0.23
N SER A 90 4.60 -10.21 1.07
CA SER A 90 5.68 -10.05 2.04
C SER A 90 6.04 -11.37 2.72
N ILE A 91 5.10 -12.32 2.79
CA ILE A 91 5.32 -13.64 3.40
C ILE A 91 4.44 -14.72 2.76
N VAL A 92 4.95 -15.96 2.72
CA VAL A 92 4.18 -17.14 2.32
C VAL A 92 4.12 -18.14 3.48
N PHE A 93 2.91 -18.54 3.85
CA PHE A 93 2.66 -19.66 4.75
C PHE A 93 2.25 -20.88 3.91
N ALA A 94 3.20 -21.77 3.66
CA ALA A 94 2.97 -22.98 2.88
C ALA A 94 2.64 -24.17 3.78
N HIS A 95 1.50 -24.83 3.53
CA HIS A 95 1.20 -26.11 4.17
C HIS A 95 2.29 -27.14 3.86
N GLU A 96 2.59 -28.05 4.79
CA GLU A 96 3.66 -29.06 4.64
C GLU A 96 3.57 -29.90 3.35
N ASN A 97 2.36 -30.07 2.80
CA ASN A 97 2.15 -30.78 1.54
C ASN A 97 2.83 -30.08 0.35
N TRP A 98 2.86 -28.74 0.33
CA TRP A 98 3.57 -27.98 -0.68
C TRP A 98 5.08 -28.17 -0.55
N VAL A 99 5.60 -28.17 0.68
CA VAL A 99 7.02 -28.45 0.95
C VAL A 99 7.41 -29.87 0.52
N LYS A 100 6.52 -30.85 0.73
CA LYS A 100 6.71 -32.24 0.27
C LYS A 100 6.64 -32.38 -1.26
N ALA A 101 5.99 -31.44 -1.95
CA ALA A 101 5.77 -31.48 -3.40
C ALA A 101 6.92 -30.85 -4.21
N GLY A 102 7.77 -30.02 -3.59
CA GLY A 102 8.94 -29.39 -4.25
C GLY A 102 9.35 -28.09 -3.61
#